data_AF-A0A531KYV3-F1
#
_entry.id   AF-A0A531KYV3-F1
#
_cell.length_a   1.000
_cell.length_b   1.000
_cell.length_c   1.000
_cell.angle_alpha   90.00
_cell.angle_beta   90.00
_cell.angle_gamma   90.00
#
_symmetry.space_group_name_H-M   'P 1'
#
loop_
_entity.id
_entity.type
_entity.pdbx_description
1 polymer ?
#
loop_
_entity_poly.entity_id
_entity_poly.type
_entity_poly.pdbx_seq_one_letter_code
_entity_poly.pdbx_strand_id
1 'polypeptide(L)'
;LCVGVERLDYTKGIPDRFHALDELFTRYPEWVGKVVFLQVAAPSRGTLPAYQQLHDECLSYAEELNQRYGGENYSPVLMLAEHHSQEQVYEIYRAADICMVTSLHDGMNLVAKEFVAARDDEQGVLLLSTFAGASRELLEALIVNPYDATMMGEALLQALTMTPDEQRERMRPMREMIRDNNVYRWAGSMLLDAARLRKRGATGNGERPSNSNNVVSIFERARKAAS
;
A
#
# COMPACT_ATOMS: atom_id res chain seq x y z
N LEU A 1 -15.12 -10.79 4.92
CA LEU A 1 -13.68 -11.09 4.73
C LEU A 1 -12.92 -9.79 4.47
N CYS A 2 -11.94 -9.49 5.30
CA CYS A 2 -10.97 -8.41 5.08
C CYS A 2 -9.66 -9.02 4.58
N VAL A 3 -8.93 -8.33 3.70
CA VAL A 3 -7.65 -8.82 3.16
C VAL A 3 -6.55 -7.77 3.18
N GLY A 4 -5.34 -8.21 3.48
CA GLY A 4 -4.09 -7.52 3.14
C GLY A 4 -3.22 -8.43 2.27
N VAL A 5 -2.72 -7.93 1.14
CA VAL A 5 -1.84 -8.71 0.23
C VAL A 5 -0.59 -7.92 -0.03
N GLU A 6 0.57 -8.42 0.39
CA GLU A 6 1.85 -7.78 0.09
C GLU A 6 3.05 -8.69 0.43
N ARG A 7 4.25 -8.15 0.21
CA ARG A 7 5.48 -8.75 0.72
C ARG A 7 5.61 -8.42 2.19
N LEU A 8 6.16 -9.36 2.95
CA LEU A 8 6.57 -9.09 4.32
C LEU A 8 7.72 -8.08 4.32
N ASP A 9 7.42 -6.81 4.62
CA ASP A 9 8.35 -5.68 4.56
C ASP A 9 7.89 -4.59 5.56
N TYR A 10 8.83 -3.99 6.29
CA TYR A 10 8.53 -3.08 7.40
C TYR A 10 7.89 -1.76 6.94
N THR A 11 7.94 -1.45 5.65
CA THR A 11 7.27 -0.27 5.08
C THR A 11 5.76 -0.45 4.90
N LYS A 12 5.27 -1.67 5.08
CA LYS A 12 3.91 -2.05 4.70
C LYS A 12 2.86 -1.93 5.78
N GLY A 13 3.29 -1.73 7.02
CA GLY A 13 2.39 -1.50 8.16
C GLY A 13 1.45 -2.68 8.41
N ILE A 14 1.99 -3.91 8.37
CA ILE A 14 1.24 -5.13 8.68
C ILE A 14 0.84 -5.15 10.16
N PRO A 15 1.75 -4.88 11.14
CA PRO A 15 1.36 -4.78 12.55
C PRO A 15 0.25 -3.75 12.80
N ASP A 16 0.29 -2.62 12.10
CA ASP A 16 -0.72 -1.57 12.22
C ASP A 16 -2.12 -2.04 11.84
N ARG A 17 -2.25 -3.01 10.92
CA ARG A 17 -3.56 -3.65 10.61
C ARG A 17 -4.08 -4.45 11.78
N PHE A 18 -3.20 -5.16 12.48
CA PHE A 18 -3.59 -5.94 13.65
C PHE A 18 -4.03 -5.02 14.79
N HIS A 19 -3.37 -3.88 14.98
CA HIS A 19 -3.83 -2.86 15.92
C HIS A 19 -5.20 -2.28 15.52
N ALA A 20 -5.46 -2.04 14.23
CA ALA A 20 -6.78 -1.62 13.76
C ALA A 20 -7.88 -2.66 14.05
N LEU A 21 -7.57 -3.95 13.90
CA LEU A 21 -8.50 -5.04 14.22
C LEU A 21 -8.74 -5.14 15.73
N ASP A 22 -7.70 -5.02 16.55
CA ASP A 22 -7.85 -5.00 18.01
C ASP A 22 -8.76 -3.86 18.46
N GLU A 23 -8.55 -2.68 17.88
CA GLU A 23 -9.38 -1.50 18.15
C GLU A 23 -10.84 -1.73 17.74
N LEU A 24 -11.07 -2.25 16.53
CA LEU A 24 -12.41 -2.60 16.06
C LEU A 24 -13.10 -3.57 17.03
N PHE A 25 -12.44 -4.66 17.40
CA PHE A 25 -13.04 -5.68 18.27
C PHE A 25 -13.20 -5.21 19.72
N THR A 26 -12.30 -4.37 20.22
CA THR A 26 -12.40 -3.79 21.57
C THR A 26 -13.59 -2.84 21.66
N ARG A 27 -13.79 -1.97 20.66
CA ARG A 27 -14.83 -0.94 20.68
C ARG A 27 -16.18 -1.43 20.17
N TYR A 28 -16.17 -2.40 19.27
CA TYR A 28 -17.36 -2.94 18.60
C TYR A 28 -17.35 -4.48 18.66
N PRO A 29 -17.51 -5.06 19.86
CA PRO A 29 -17.40 -6.50 20.09
C PRO A 29 -18.43 -7.33 19.30
N GLU A 30 -19.51 -6.72 18.80
CA GLU A 30 -20.48 -7.36 17.92
C GLU A 30 -19.92 -7.84 16.58
N TRP A 31 -18.71 -7.40 16.20
CA TRP A 31 -18.00 -7.84 14.99
C TRP A 31 -17.09 -9.05 15.22
N VAL A 32 -16.82 -9.42 16.48
CA VAL A 32 -16.13 -10.67 16.81
C VAL A 32 -17.00 -11.85 16.32
N GLY A 33 -16.37 -12.79 15.62
CA GLY A 33 -17.06 -13.93 14.98
C GLY A 33 -17.65 -13.62 13.60
N LYS A 34 -17.63 -12.36 13.15
CA LYS A 34 -18.15 -11.93 11.84
C LYS A 34 -17.06 -11.45 10.89
N VAL A 35 -15.96 -10.95 11.44
CA VAL A 35 -14.82 -10.44 10.65
C VAL A 35 -13.68 -11.44 10.70
N VAL A 36 -13.17 -11.80 9.53
CA VAL A 36 -11.91 -12.53 9.38
C VAL A 36 -10.99 -11.68 8.54
N PHE A 37 -9.76 -11.48 9.00
CA PHE A 37 -8.70 -10.80 8.28
C PHE A 37 -7.70 -11.82 7.73
N LEU A 38 -7.59 -11.87 6.41
CA LEU A 38 -6.64 -12.70 5.69
C LEU A 38 -5.43 -11.85 5.28
N GLN A 39 -4.27 -12.15 5.85
CA GLN A 39 -3.00 -11.52 5.47
C GLN A 39 -2.19 -12.48 4.61
N VAL A 40 -2.12 -12.19 3.31
CA VAL A 40 -1.20 -12.86 2.39
C VAL A 40 0.12 -12.10 2.44
N ALA A 41 1.16 -12.77 2.94
CA ALA A 41 2.48 -12.18 3.17
C ALA A 41 3.56 -13.03 2.49
N ALA A 42 3.89 -12.71 1.24
CA ALA A 42 4.96 -13.44 0.55
C ALA A 42 6.30 -13.21 1.27
N PRO A 43 7.04 -14.28 1.66
CA PRO A 43 8.32 -14.13 2.32
C PRO A 43 9.30 -13.31 1.48
N SER A 44 9.93 -12.30 2.08
CA SER A 44 10.87 -11.43 1.38
C SER A 44 12.11 -11.20 2.24
N ARG A 45 13.30 -11.29 1.63
CA ARG A 45 14.60 -10.98 2.26
C ARG A 45 14.80 -11.60 3.65
N GLY A 46 14.34 -12.84 3.85
CA GLY A 46 14.30 -13.52 5.15
C GLY A 46 15.65 -13.81 5.81
N THR A 47 16.78 -13.47 5.18
CA THR A 47 18.12 -13.54 5.80
C THR A 47 18.49 -12.27 6.56
N LEU A 48 17.75 -11.18 6.38
CA LEU A 48 18.00 -9.92 7.07
C LEU A 48 17.30 -9.91 8.43
N PRO A 49 18.01 -9.61 9.55
CA PRO A 49 17.42 -9.65 10.89
C PRO A 49 16.15 -8.82 11.06
N ALA A 50 16.08 -7.64 10.43
CA ALA A 50 14.90 -6.78 10.50
C ALA A 50 13.64 -7.42 9.87
N TYR A 51 13.81 -8.24 8.83
CA TYR A 51 12.68 -8.94 8.19
C TYR A 51 12.24 -10.15 9.01
N GLN A 52 13.17 -10.83 9.68
CA GLN A 52 12.86 -11.92 10.62
C GLN A 52 12.11 -11.37 11.85
N GLN A 53 12.59 -10.26 12.42
CA GLN A 53 11.91 -9.62 13.55
C GLN A 53 10.48 -9.21 13.20
N LEU A 54 10.27 -8.59 12.03
CA LEU A 54 8.94 -8.24 11.56
C LEU A 54 8.03 -9.46 11.36
N HIS A 55 8.59 -10.55 10.83
CA HIS A 55 7.86 -11.80 10.67
C HIS A 55 7.35 -12.32 12.02
N ASP A 56 8.25 -12.41 12.99
CA ASP A 56 7.95 -12.94 14.32
C ASP A 56 6.97 -12.03 15.07
N GLU A 57 7.11 -10.71 14.92
CA GLU A 57 6.16 -9.73 15.44
C GLU A 57 4.76 -9.91 14.84
N CYS A 58 4.66 -10.07 13.51
CA CYS A 58 3.39 -10.29 12.84
C CYS A 58 2.72 -11.60 13.28
N LEU A 59 3.49 -12.68 13.43
CA LEU A 59 2.97 -13.96 13.94
C LEU A 59 2.49 -13.83 15.38
N SER A 60 3.29 -13.18 16.24
CA SER A 60 2.94 -12.96 17.64
C SER A 60 1.64 -12.17 17.79
N TYR A 61 1.47 -11.08 17.02
CA TYR A 61 0.24 -10.30 17.07
C TYR A 61 -0.97 -11.05 16.52
N ALA A 62 -0.80 -11.79 15.41
CA ALA A 62 -1.86 -12.63 14.88
C ALA A 62 -2.31 -13.68 15.91
N GLU A 63 -1.34 -14.31 16.59
CA GLU A 63 -1.62 -15.29 17.64
C GLU A 63 -2.32 -14.65 18.84
N GLU A 64 -1.88 -13.48 19.30
CA GLU A 64 -2.51 -12.75 20.41
C GLU A 64 -3.98 -12.42 20.10
N LEU A 65 -4.26 -11.90 18.90
CA LEU A 65 -5.65 -11.61 18.46
C LEU A 65 -6.48 -12.89 18.37
N ASN A 66 -5.91 -13.96 17.84
CA ASN A 66 -6.59 -15.25 17.74
C ASN A 66 -6.89 -15.85 19.12
N GLN A 67 -5.99 -15.70 20.09
CA GLN A 67 -6.23 -16.15 21.48
C GLN A 67 -7.29 -15.29 22.18
N ARG A 68 -7.25 -13.97 21.97
CA ARG A 68 -8.14 -13.02 22.65
C ARG A 68 -9.57 -13.04 22.10
N TYR A 69 -9.73 -13.17 20.78
CA TYR A 69 -11.03 -13.04 20.10
C TYR A 69 -11.48 -14.30 19.36
N GLY A 70 -10.61 -15.29 19.18
CA GLY A 70 -10.94 -16.54 18.52
C GLY A 70 -11.81 -17.48 19.35
N GLY A 71 -12.19 -18.59 18.74
CA GLY A 71 -12.96 -19.67 19.35
C GLY A 71 -12.78 -20.98 18.60
N GLU A 72 -13.53 -22.02 18.98
CA GLU A 72 -13.34 -23.40 18.48
C GLU A 72 -13.33 -23.52 16.94
N ASN A 73 -14.14 -22.72 16.24
CA ASN A 73 -14.26 -22.73 14.77
C ASN A 73 -14.10 -21.33 14.16
N TYR A 74 -13.39 -20.43 14.85
CA TYR A 74 -13.24 -19.04 14.42
C TYR A 74 -11.85 -18.52 14.78
N SER A 75 -11.15 -18.02 13.76
CA SER A 75 -9.87 -17.34 13.91
C SER A 75 -9.99 -15.96 13.25
N PRO A 76 -9.91 -14.85 14.00
CA PRO A 76 -10.04 -13.50 13.43
C PRO A 76 -8.92 -13.17 12.45
N VAL A 77 -7.73 -13.75 12.60
CA VAL A 77 -6.57 -13.51 11.73
C VAL A 77 -6.07 -14.82 11.13
N LEU A 78 -5.95 -14.83 9.80
CA LEU A 78 -5.34 -15.89 9.02
C LEU A 78 -4.11 -15.34 8.31
N MET A 79 -2.93 -15.86 8.64
CA MET A 79 -1.66 -15.50 8.02
C MET A 79 -1.25 -16.56 6.99
N LEU A 80 -1.13 -16.17 5.72
CA LEU A 80 -0.59 -17.02 4.66
C LEU A 80 0.79 -16.51 4.25
N ALA A 81 1.83 -17.09 4.84
CA ALA A 81 3.23 -16.73 4.60
C ALA A 81 3.83 -17.45 3.37
N GLU A 82 3.12 -17.45 2.24
CA GLU A 82 3.53 -18.18 1.03
C GLU A 82 3.29 -17.40 -0.26
N HIS A 83 3.97 -17.81 -1.33
CA HIS A 83 3.81 -17.22 -2.65
C HIS A 83 2.50 -17.70 -3.27
N HIS A 84 1.69 -16.74 -3.71
CA HIS A 84 0.46 -16.99 -4.46
C HIS A 84 0.64 -16.60 -5.92
N SER A 85 0.03 -17.34 -6.83
CA SER A 85 -0.06 -16.95 -8.24
C SER A 85 -0.91 -15.68 -8.37
N GLN A 86 -0.77 -15.01 -9.51
CA GLN A 86 -1.56 -13.83 -9.78
C GLN A 86 -3.06 -14.16 -9.78
N GLU A 87 -3.45 -15.27 -10.40
CA GLU A 87 -4.84 -15.74 -10.46
C GLU A 87 -5.42 -15.98 -9.06
N GLN A 88 -4.66 -16.61 -8.15
CA GLN A 88 -5.09 -16.83 -6.77
C GLN A 88 -5.31 -15.52 -6.02
N VAL A 89 -4.41 -14.54 -6.21
CA VAL A 89 -4.55 -13.21 -5.61
C VAL A 89 -5.80 -12.49 -6.15
N TYR A 90 -6.10 -12.62 -7.46
CA TYR A 90 -7.33 -12.08 -8.04
C TYR A 90 -8.58 -12.72 -7.42
N GLU A 91 -8.61 -14.03 -7.23
CA GLU A 91 -9.73 -14.72 -6.56
C GLU A 91 -9.93 -14.21 -5.13
N ILE A 92 -8.84 -14.01 -4.38
CA ILE A 92 -8.87 -13.44 -3.05
C ILE A 92 -9.46 -12.02 -3.07
N TYR A 93 -9.04 -11.16 -3.99
CA TYR A 93 -9.59 -9.80 -4.12
C TYR A 93 -11.09 -9.80 -4.45
N ARG A 94 -11.56 -10.73 -5.28
CA ARG A 94 -12.99 -10.89 -5.61
C ARG A 94 -13.80 -11.35 -4.41
N ALA A 95 -13.23 -12.19 -3.55
CA ALA A 95 -13.89 -12.72 -2.36
C ALA A 95 -13.87 -11.76 -1.16
N ALA A 96 -12.97 -10.77 -1.14
CA ALA A 96 -12.83 -9.85 -0.03
C ALA A 96 -13.91 -8.75 -0.06
N ASP A 97 -14.50 -8.45 1.10
CA ASP A 97 -15.38 -7.29 1.28
C ASP A 97 -14.55 -6.01 1.45
N ILE A 98 -13.37 -6.14 2.08
CA ILE A 98 -12.50 -5.00 2.42
C ILE A 98 -11.06 -5.35 2.05
N CYS A 99 -10.37 -4.45 1.34
CA CYS A 99 -8.93 -4.51 1.14
C CYS A 99 -8.23 -3.43 1.96
N MET A 100 -7.26 -3.82 2.77
CA MET A 100 -6.47 -2.92 3.60
C MET A 100 -5.08 -2.72 3.03
N VAL A 101 -4.77 -1.48 2.65
CA VAL A 101 -3.45 -1.06 2.16
C VAL A 101 -2.92 0.03 3.10
N THR A 102 -2.20 -0.39 4.14
CA THR A 102 -1.78 0.45 5.28
C THR A 102 -0.30 0.84 5.25
N SER A 103 0.29 0.95 4.06
CA SER A 103 1.73 1.21 3.95
C SER A 103 2.15 2.47 4.70
N LEU A 104 3.20 2.36 5.51
CA LEU A 104 3.81 3.46 6.27
C LEU A 104 4.55 4.44 5.36
N HIS A 105 5.14 3.92 4.29
CA HIS A 105 5.76 4.73 3.24
C HIS A 105 5.85 3.93 1.94
N ASP A 106 5.10 4.31 0.92
CA ASP A 106 5.09 3.58 -0.35
C ASP A 106 4.98 4.53 -1.55
N GLY A 107 5.97 4.47 -2.45
CA GLY A 107 6.00 5.32 -3.64
C GLY A 107 4.78 5.11 -4.54
N MET A 108 4.34 3.85 -4.68
CA MET A 108 3.10 3.49 -5.36
C MET A 108 2.67 2.11 -4.90
N ASN A 109 1.40 1.96 -4.55
CA ASN A 109 0.86 0.66 -4.14
C ASN A 109 -0.01 0.07 -5.26
N LEU A 110 0.55 -0.91 -5.97
CA LEU A 110 -0.16 -1.58 -7.07
C LEU A 110 -1.22 -2.55 -6.57
N VAL A 111 -1.08 -3.11 -5.37
CA VAL A 111 -2.10 -3.96 -4.74
C VAL A 111 -3.43 -3.20 -4.60
N ALA A 112 -3.38 -1.93 -4.18
CA ALA A 112 -4.57 -1.08 -4.14
C ALA A 112 -5.25 -0.97 -5.51
N LYS A 113 -4.46 -0.79 -6.58
CA LYS A 113 -4.96 -0.71 -7.95
C LYS A 113 -5.48 -2.06 -8.46
N GLU A 114 -4.81 -3.16 -8.14
CA GLU A 114 -5.21 -4.51 -8.51
C GLU A 114 -6.53 -4.91 -7.86
N PHE A 115 -6.71 -4.61 -6.57
CA PHE A 115 -7.99 -4.82 -5.89
C PHE A 115 -9.12 -4.10 -6.60
N VAL A 116 -8.99 -2.78 -6.81
CA VAL A 116 -10.00 -1.97 -7.51
C VAL A 116 -10.25 -2.52 -8.93
N ALA A 117 -9.20 -2.90 -9.66
CA ALA A 117 -9.30 -3.47 -11.00
C ALA A 117 -10.01 -4.83 -11.02
N ALA A 118 -9.85 -5.64 -9.97
CA ALA A 118 -10.53 -6.93 -9.81
C ALA A 118 -12.03 -6.81 -9.51
N ARG A 119 -12.52 -5.66 -9.00
CA ARG A 119 -13.95 -5.46 -8.66
C ARG A 119 -14.84 -5.10 -9.85
N ASP A 120 -15.02 -6.01 -10.80
CA ASP A 120 -15.95 -5.83 -11.93
C ASP A 120 -17.44 -5.77 -11.52
N ASP A 121 -17.76 -6.20 -10.31
CA ASP A 121 -19.04 -6.10 -9.62
C ASP A 121 -19.25 -4.72 -8.97
N GLU A 122 -18.24 -3.85 -9.02
CA GLU A 122 -18.23 -2.52 -8.40
C GLU A 122 -18.49 -2.55 -6.87
N GLN A 123 -18.29 -3.70 -6.22
CA GLN A 123 -18.47 -3.88 -4.78
C GLN A 123 -17.12 -3.87 -4.06
N GLY A 124 -17.14 -3.86 -2.73
CA GLY A 124 -15.99 -3.88 -1.85
C GLY A 124 -15.44 -2.49 -1.51
N VAL A 125 -14.69 -2.43 -0.41
CA VAL A 125 -14.14 -1.18 0.12
C VAL A 125 -12.62 -1.25 0.18
N LEU A 126 -11.96 -0.19 -0.30
CA LEU A 126 -10.52 -0.02 -0.17
C LEU A 126 -10.22 0.93 0.99
N LEU A 127 -9.54 0.44 2.03
CA LEU A 127 -8.86 1.28 3.02
C LEU A 127 -7.43 1.54 2.53
N LEU A 128 -7.05 2.81 2.42
CA LEU A 128 -5.80 3.19 1.77
C LEU A 128 -5.04 4.21 2.60
N SER A 129 -3.79 3.89 2.91
CA SER A 129 -2.88 4.78 3.61
C SER A 129 -2.65 6.06 2.81
N THR A 130 -2.71 7.21 3.50
CA THR A 130 -2.29 8.51 2.96
C THR A 130 -0.81 8.55 2.55
N PHE A 131 0.01 7.61 3.03
CA PHE A 131 1.44 7.50 2.71
C PHE A 131 1.74 6.56 1.53
N ALA A 132 0.70 5.96 0.93
CA ALA A 132 0.83 5.26 -0.34
C ALA A 132 0.58 6.23 -1.50
N GLY A 133 1.46 6.26 -2.50
CA GLY A 133 1.29 7.13 -3.68
C GLY A 133 -0.04 6.93 -4.41
N ALA A 134 -0.63 5.73 -4.32
CA ALA A 134 -1.94 5.42 -4.88
C ALA A 134 -3.07 6.29 -4.29
N SER A 135 -2.92 6.79 -3.05
CA SER A 135 -3.91 7.67 -2.39
C SER A 135 -4.13 8.99 -3.12
N ARG A 136 -3.18 9.40 -3.98
CA ARG A 136 -3.29 10.61 -4.80
C ARG A 136 -4.18 10.42 -6.02
N GLU A 137 -4.47 9.17 -6.38
CA GLU A 137 -5.26 8.81 -7.55
C GLU A 137 -6.59 8.13 -7.17
N LEU A 138 -6.58 7.30 -6.12
CA LEU A 138 -7.74 6.55 -5.63
C LEU A 138 -8.49 7.33 -4.54
N LEU A 139 -9.02 8.50 -4.91
CA LEU A 139 -9.57 9.48 -3.96
C LEU A 139 -10.83 9.02 -3.22
N GLU A 140 -11.59 8.07 -3.78
CA GLU A 140 -12.82 7.56 -3.16
C GLU A 140 -12.60 6.40 -2.18
N ALA A 141 -11.34 5.96 -2.02
CA ALA A 141 -10.96 5.03 -0.97
C ALA A 141 -11.17 5.67 0.42
N LEU A 142 -11.33 4.84 1.44
CA LEU A 142 -11.26 5.32 2.82
C LEU A 142 -9.81 5.61 3.15
N ILE A 143 -9.42 6.89 3.06
CA ILE A 143 -8.05 7.33 3.33
C ILE A 143 -7.79 7.31 4.83
N VAL A 144 -6.75 6.59 5.23
CA VAL A 144 -6.40 6.39 6.64
C VAL A 144 -4.96 6.81 6.93
N ASN A 145 -4.71 7.18 8.19
CA ASN A 145 -3.37 7.28 8.75
C ASN A 145 -3.02 5.93 9.42
N PRO A 146 -2.05 5.16 8.89
CA PRO A 146 -1.70 3.86 9.47
C PRO A 146 -1.10 3.95 10.88
N TYR A 147 -0.63 5.13 11.31
CA TYR A 147 -0.15 5.34 12.68
C TYR A 147 -1.26 5.59 13.70
N ASP A 148 -2.52 5.63 13.25
CA ASP A 148 -3.69 5.88 14.09
C ASP A 148 -4.63 4.67 14.04
N ALA A 149 -4.43 3.74 14.99
CA ALA A 149 -5.23 2.52 15.10
C ALA A 149 -6.72 2.81 15.35
N THR A 150 -7.02 3.86 16.14
CA THR A 150 -8.40 4.32 16.39
C THR A 150 -9.09 4.75 15.11
N MET A 151 -8.43 5.61 14.30
CA MET A 151 -8.94 6.01 13.00
C MET A 151 -9.14 4.82 12.06
N MET A 152 -8.19 3.88 12.02
CA MET A 152 -8.33 2.69 11.18
C MET A 152 -9.46 1.77 11.65
N GLY A 153 -9.65 1.61 12.95
CA GLY A 153 -10.78 0.85 13.52
C GLY A 153 -12.14 1.46 13.15
N GLU A 154 -12.25 2.78 13.19
CA GLU A 154 -13.45 3.50 12.72
C GLU A 154 -13.66 3.37 11.21
N ALA A 155 -12.59 3.46 10.42
CA ALA A 155 -12.66 3.26 8.98
C ALA A 155 -13.06 1.81 8.61
N LEU A 156 -12.61 0.82 9.39
CA LEU A 156 -13.06 -0.56 9.26
C LEU A 156 -14.55 -0.70 9.57
N LEU A 157 -15.04 -0.09 10.65
CA LEU A 157 -16.46 -0.07 10.96
C LEU A 157 -17.28 0.58 9.83
N GLN A 158 -16.82 1.72 9.32
CA GLN A 158 -17.44 2.39 8.19
C GLN A 158 -17.50 1.45 6.98
N ALA A 159 -16.40 0.78 6.64
CA ALA A 159 -16.35 -0.16 5.53
C ALA A 159 -17.29 -1.36 5.72
N LEU A 160 -17.35 -1.93 6.93
CA LEU A 160 -18.21 -3.06 7.27
C LEU A 160 -19.71 -2.73 7.20
N THR A 161 -20.05 -1.47 7.41
CA THR A 161 -21.44 -0.96 7.39
C THR A 161 -21.80 -0.24 6.10
N MET A 162 -20.86 -0.14 5.15
CA MET A 162 -21.04 0.57 3.89
C MET A 162 -22.05 -0.15 3.00
N THR A 163 -23.08 0.58 2.56
CA THR A 163 -24.14 0.01 1.71
C THR A 163 -23.60 -0.36 0.31
N PRO A 164 -24.19 -1.35 -0.37
CA PRO A 164 -23.80 -1.70 -1.75
C PRO A 164 -23.89 -0.54 -2.75
N ASP A 165 -24.75 0.45 -2.49
CA ASP A 165 -24.87 1.65 -3.33
C ASP A 165 -23.67 2.57 -3.12
N GLU A 166 -23.32 2.88 -1.87
CA GLU A 166 -22.13 3.69 -1.56
C GLU A 166 -20.83 3.00 -2.04
N GLN A 167 -20.73 1.68 -1.90
CA GLN A 167 -19.59 0.92 -2.43
C GLN A 167 -19.43 1.14 -3.94
N ARG A 168 -20.52 1.09 -4.72
CA ARG A 168 -20.49 1.34 -6.17
C ARG A 168 -20.14 2.77 -6.52
N GLU A 169 -20.70 3.73 -5.79
CA GLU A 169 -20.41 5.15 -5.97
C GLU A 169 -18.91 5.45 -5.79
N ARG A 170 -18.24 4.78 -4.86
CA ARG A 170 -16.80 4.90 -4.64
C ARG A 170 -15.98 4.08 -5.65
N MET A 171 -16.37 2.84 -5.91
CA MET A 171 -15.59 1.89 -6.71
C MET A 171 -15.53 2.29 -8.20
N ARG A 172 -16.64 2.76 -8.77
CA ARG A 172 -16.72 3.12 -10.20
C ARG A 172 -15.69 4.18 -10.63
N PRO A 173 -15.61 5.38 -10.01
CA PRO A 173 -14.62 6.38 -10.40
C PRO A 173 -13.17 5.91 -10.19
N MET A 174 -12.89 5.12 -9.14
CA MET A 174 -11.57 4.53 -8.96
C MET A 174 -11.20 3.57 -10.09
N ARG A 175 -12.15 2.74 -10.56
CA ARG A 175 -11.95 1.85 -11.70
C ARG A 175 -11.73 2.61 -13.01
N GLU A 176 -12.48 3.69 -13.22
CA GLU A 176 -12.29 4.59 -14.38
C GLU A 176 -10.90 5.23 -14.36
N MET A 177 -10.46 5.73 -13.21
CA MET A 177 -9.10 6.28 -13.04
C MET A 177 -8.04 5.25 -13.46
N ILE A 178 -8.15 4.01 -12.97
CA ILE A 178 -7.16 2.95 -13.28
C ILE A 178 -7.17 2.62 -14.78
N ARG A 179 -8.35 2.54 -15.40
CA ARG A 179 -8.49 2.28 -16.83
C ARG A 179 -7.79 3.36 -17.66
N ASP A 180 -7.97 4.61 -17.28
CA ASP A 180 -7.44 5.78 -17.99
C ASP A 180 -5.94 6.00 -17.74
N ASN A 181 -5.42 5.57 -16.58
CA ASN A 181 -4.02 5.73 -16.16
C ASN A 181 -3.27 4.40 -16.04
N ASN A 182 -3.36 3.58 -17.09
CA ASN A 182 -2.69 2.29 -17.15
C ASN A 182 -1.18 2.39 -17.43
N VAL A 183 -0.50 1.23 -17.32
CA VAL A 183 0.97 1.11 -17.49
C VAL A 183 1.47 1.62 -18.85
N TYR A 184 0.68 1.47 -19.92
CA TYR A 184 1.06 1.93 -21.26
C TYR A 184 1.07 3.45 -21.33
N ARG A 185 0.08 4.11 -20.71
CA ARG A 185 0.03 5.58 -20.63
C ARG A 185 1.18 6.13 -19.80
N TRP A 186 1.50 5.49 -18.68
CA TRP A 186 2.65 5.87 -17.85
C TRP A 186 3.96 5.77 -18.64
N ALA A 187 4.21 4.63 -19.30
CA ALA A 187 5.41 4.41 -20.10
C ALA A 187 5.51 5.42 -21.26
N GLY A 188 4.39 5.64 -21.97
CA GLY A 188 4.31 6.63 -23.05
C GLY A 188 4.63 8.05 -22.58
N SER A 189 4.09 8.47 -21.43
CA SER A 189 4.35 9.79 -20.86
C SER A 189 5.81 9.96 -20.47
N MET A 190 6.40 8.96 -19.81
CA MET A 190 7.82 8.98 -19.44
C MET A 190 8.74 9.09 -20.68
N LEU A 191 8.45 8.35 -21.74
CA LEU A 191 9.22 8.41 -23.00
C LEU A 191 9.07 9.76 -23.70
N LEU A 192 7.86 10.34 -23.70
CA LEU A 192 7.60 11.67 -24.26
C LEU A 192 8.36 12.76 -23.50
N ASP A 193 8.39 12.70 -22.18
CA ASP A 193 9.12 13.66 -21.35
C ASP A 193 10.63 13.53 -21.53
N ALA A 194 11.17 12.31 -21.60
CA ALA A 194 12.57 12.08 -21.95
C ALA A 194 12.92 12.64 -23.34
N ALA A 195 12.06 12.43 -24.33
CA ALA A 195 12.25 12.97 -25.68
C ALA A 195 12.22 14.51 -25.72
N ARG A 196 11.34 15.14 -24.92
CA ARG A 196 11.27 16.61 -24.78
C ARG A 196 12.54 17.18 -24.16
N LEU A 197 13.07 16.56 -23.11
CA LEU A 197 14.34 16.96 -22.48
C LEU A 197 15.51 16.88 -23.46
N ARG A 198 15.59 15.80 -24.25
CA ARG A 198 16.62 15.66 -25.30
C ARG A 198 16.52 16.75 -26.36
N LYS A 199 15.31 17.10 -26.83
CA LYS A 199 15.13 18.19 -27.81
C LYS A 199 15.59 19.54 -27.26
N ARG A 200 15.29 19.86 -25.99
CA ARG A 200 15.75 21.10 -25.33
C ARG A 200 17.28 21.17 -25.20
N GLY A 201 17.93 20.06 -24.87
CA GLY A 201 19.40 19.97 -24.84
C GLY A 201 20.05 20.11 -26.23
N ALA A 202 19.38 19.66 -27.29
CA ALA A 202 19.86 19.80 -28.67
C ALA A 202 19.67 21.23 -29.23
N THR A 203 18.60 21.93 -28.84
CA THR A 203 18.36 23.34 -29.24
C THR A 203 19.11 24.35 -28.39
N GLY A 204 19.66 23.95 -27.23
CA GLY A 204 20.44 24.79 -26.32
C GLY A 204 21.95 24.81 -26.57
N ASN A 205 22.41 24.32 -27.74
CA ASN A 205 23.84 24.26 -28.08
C ASN A 205 24.32 25.41 -28.98
N GLY A 206 23.54 26.49 -29.09
CA GLY A 206 24.03 27.79 -29.53
C GLY A 206 24.60 28.55 -28.32
N GLU A 207 25.93 28.66 -28.27
CA GLU A 207 26.72 29.37 -27.25
C GLU A 207 26.78 28.73 -25.86
N ARG A 208 27.74 27.80 -25.69
CA ARG A 208 28.39 27.62 -24.37
C ARG A 208 29.37 28.77 -24.19
N PRO A 209 29.22 29.69 -23.22
CA PRO A 209 30.32 30.53 -22.82
C PRO A 209 31.39 29.62 -22.20
N SER A 210 32.61 29.70 -22.71
CA SER A 210 33.78 29.04 -22.13
C SER A 210 34.00 29.60 -20.72
N ASN A 211 33.51 28.91 -19.70
CA ASN A 211 33.94 29.15 -18.34
C ASN A 211 34.38 27.83 -17.72
N SER A 212 35.68 27.60 -17.86
CA SER A 212 36.46 26.65 -17.10
C SER A 212 36.39 26.99 -15.61
N ASN A 213 35.38 26.48 -14.92
CA ASN A 213 35.41 26.31 -13.48
C ASN A 213 35.15 24.83 -13.17
N ASN A 214 36.21 24.04 -13.36
CA ASN A 214 36.28 22.66 -12.93
C ASN A 214 36.07 22.58 -11.41
N VAL A 215 35.27 21.60 -11.00
CA VAL A 215 34.99 21.19 -9.61
C VAL A 215 36.27 20.90 -8.81
N VAL A 216 37.39 20.67 -9.51
CA VAL A 216 38.74 20.52 -8.95
C VAL A 216 39.20 21.77 -8.16
N SER A 217 38.75 22.98 -8.54
CA SER A 217 39.19 24.24 -7.89
C SER A 217 38.65 24.45 -6.48
N ILE A 218 37.56 23.78 -6.09
CA ILE A 218 36.96 23.90 -4.76
C ILE A 218 37.80 23.14 -3.72
N PHE A 219 38.37 21.99 -4.10
CA PHE A 219 39.19 21.17 -3.19
C PHE A 219 40.59 21.76 -2.96
N GLU A 220 41.16 22.47 -3.92
CA GLU A 220 42.46 23.12 -3.74
C GLU A 220 42.39 24.36 -2.83
N ARG A 221 41.27 25.10 -2.83
CA ARG A 221 41.06 26.23 -1.93
C ARG A 221 40.89 25.81 -0.48
N ALA A 222 40.24 24.68 -0.22
CA ALA A 222 40.09 24.14 1.13
C ALA A 222 41.43 23.72 1.76
N ARG A 223 42.41 23.31 0.93
CA ARG A 223 43.71 22.84 1.40
C ARG A 223 44.70 23.97 1.73
N LYS A 224 44.52 25.16 1.15
CA LYS A 224 45.33 26.36 1.44
C LYS A 224 44.87 27.17 2.65
N ALA A 225 43.65 26.93 3.15
CA ALA A 225 43.12 27.60 4.34
C ALA A 225 43.46 26.86 5.66
N ALA A 226 44.12 25.71 5.57
CA ALA A 226 44.48 24.85 6.71
C ALA A 226 46.01 24.73 6.93
N SER A 227 46.81 25.63 6.34
CA SER A 227 48.25 25.82 6.61
C SER A 227 48.52 27.25 7.03
#